data_AF-A0A2S9GRD6-F1
#
_entry.id   AF-A0A2S9GRD6-F1
#
_cell.length_a   1.000
_cell.length_b   1.000
_cell.length_c   1.000
_cell.angle_alpha   90.00
_cell.angle_beta   90.00
_cell.angle_gamma   90.00
#
_symmetry.space_group_name_H-M   'P 1'
#
loop_
_entity.id
_entity.type
_entity.pdbx_description
1 polymer ?
#
loop_
_entity_poly.entity_id
_entity_poly.type
_entity_poly.pdbx_seq_one_letter_code
_entity_poly.pdbx_strand_id
1 'polypeptide(L)' 'TGVDSHGDPVHGSMYRYLWSNGPKECLEFADYSFDEHFGGPIPSFPPREVLYDYIAGRAKKSNVRQFIQ' A
#
# COMPACT_ATOMS: atom_id res chain seq x y z
N THR A 1 20.81 -9.56 -2.86
CA THR A 1 19.67 -9.70 -3.79
C THR A 1 19.44 -11.18 -4.02
N GLY A 2 18.19 -11.64 -3.89
CA GLY A 2 17.82 -13.05 -4.06
C GLY A 2 17.01 -13.26 -5.34
N VAL A 3 16.79 -14.53 -5.69
CA VAL A 3 15.80 -14.95 -6.69
C VAL A 3 14.53 -15.44 -5.99
N ASP A 4 13.38 -15.30 -6.63
CA ASP A 4 12.11 -15.82 -6.14
C ASP A 4 11.92 -17.31 -6.47
N SER A 5 10.72 -17.84 -6.23
CA SER A 5 10.39 -19.24 -6.50
C SER A 5 10.41 -19.64 -7.99
N HIS A 6 10.43 -18.67 -8.91
CA HIS A 6 10.48 -18.87 -10.35
C HIS A 6 11.87 -18.59 -10.94
N GLY A 7 12.83 -18.15 -10.12
CA GLY A 7 14.19 -17.83 -10.56
C GLY A 7 14.36 -16.37 -11.00
N ASP A 8 13.31 -15.55 -10.88
CA ASP A 8 13.35 -14.14 -11.24
C ASP A 8 13.94 -13.30 -10.08
N PRO A 9 14.57 -12.15 -10.35
CA PRO A 9 15.07 -11.27 -9.30
C PRO A 9 13.95 -10.78 -8.37
N VAL A 10 14.13 -10.92 -7.06
CA VAL A 10 13.14 -10.44 -6.07
C VAL A 10 12.94 -8.94 -6.18
N HIS A 11 11.70 -8.52 -6.45
CA HIS A 11 11.33 -7.11 -6.59
C HIS A 11 11.26 -6.37 -5.24
N GLY A 12 10.69 -7.00 -4.22
CA GLY A 12 10.43 -6.36 -2.92
C GLY A 12 11.71 -6.04 -2.15
N SER A 13 11.89 -4.77 -1.78
CA SER A 13 13.00 -4.30 -0.93
C SER A 13 12.53 -3.81 0.45
N MET A 14 11.25 -4.03 0.77
CA MET A 14 10.67 -3.72 2.08
C MET A 14 11.05 -4.79 3.12
N TYR A 15 11.07 -4.43 4.39
CA TYR A 15 11.50 -5.30 5.50
C TYR A 15 10.45 -5.38 6.61
N ARG A 16 10.64 -6.34 7.52
CA ARG A 16 9.77 -6.49 8.71
C ARG A 16 9.84 -5.22 9.55
N TYR A 17 8.68 -4.80 10.07
CA TYR A 17 8.53 -3.57 10.85
C TYR A 17 8.82 -2.27 10.08
N LEU A 18 8.77 -2.28 8.75
CA LEU A 18 8.78 -1.06 7.95
C LEU A 18 7.50 -0.24 8.17
N TRP A 19 7.66 1.05 8.40
CA TRP A 19 6.60 2.05 8.54
C TRP A 19 6.78 3.13 7.47
N SER A 20 5.74 3.95 7.25
CA SER A 20 5.87 5.14 6.41
C SER A 20 7.08 5.96 6.86
N ASN A 21 7.91 6.38 5.92
CA ASN A 21 9.08 7.21 6.19
C ASN A 21 8.76 8.72 6.14
N GLY A 22 7.56 9.08 5.68
CA GLY A 22 7.02 10.44 5.68
C GLY A 22 5.57 10.47 6.16
N PRO A 23 5.01 11.66 6.42
CA PRO A 23 3.61 11.81 6.82
C PRO A 23 2.67 11.26 5.75
N LYS A 24 1.68 10.46 6.15
CA LYS A 24 0.69 9.87 5.24
C LYS A 24 -0.08 10.95 4.45
N GLU A 25 -0.23 12.13 5.01
CA GLU A 25 -0.93 13.28 4.41
C GLU A 25 -0.22 13.75 3.13
N CYS A 26 1.10 13.55 3.01
CA CYS A 26 1.85 13.90 1.80
C CYS A 26 1.66 12.92 0.64
N LEU A 27 1.06 11.75 0.90
CA LEU A 27 0.85 10.67 -0.07
C LEU A 27 -0.62 10.24 -0.17
N GLU A 28 -1.53 11.00 0.44
CA GLU A 28 -2.96 10.75 0.37
C GLU A 28 -3.47 10.91 -1.07
N PHE A 29 -4.38 10.03 -1.49
CA PHE A 29 -4.93 10.10 -2.83
C PHE A 29 -6.02 11.15 -2.86
N ALA A 30 -5.96 12.06 -3.83
CA ALA A 30 -6.92 13.15 -3.97
C ALA A 30 -8.38 12.67 -4.19
N ASP A 31 -8.56 11.45 -4.69
CA ASP A 31 -9.86 10.82 -5.01
C ASP A 31 -10.24 9.68 -4.06
N TYR A 32 -9.44 9.42 -3.02
CA TYR A 32 -9.68 8.33 -2.07
C TYR A 32 -8.94 8.61 -0.76
N SER A 33 -9.62 9.20 0.24
CA SER A 33 -8.97 9.62 1.49
C SER A 33 -8.73 8.47 2.47
N PHE A 34 -7.83 8.70 3.43
CA PHE A 34 -7.62 7.77 4.56
C PHE A 34 -8.90 7.60 5.40
N ASP A 35 -9.66 8.68 5.61
CA ASP A 35 -10.92 8.63 6.36
C ASP A 35 -11.98 7.80 5.63
N GLU A 36 -12.07 7.89 4.29
CA GLU A 36 -12.99 7.05 3.50
C GLU A 36 -12.63 5.56 3.65
N HIS A 37 -11.35 5.23 3.62
CA HIS A 37 -10.89 3.84 3.67
C HIS A 37 -11.00 3.23 5.08
N PHE A 38 -10.56 3.95 6.11
CA PHE A 38 -10.46 3.44 7.48
C PHE A 38 -11.66 3.80 8.38
N GLY A 39 -12.57 4.66 7.90
CA GLY A 39 -13.75 5.10 8.66
C GLY A 39 -13.43 6.07 9.81
N GLY A 40 -12.22 6.60 9.87
CA GLY A 40 -11.77 7.54 10.89
C GLY A 40 -10.27 7.80 10.87
N PRO A 41 -9.80 8.74 11.71
CA PRO A 41 -8.40 9.17 11.71
C PRO A 41 -7.46 8.08 12.23
N ILE A 42 -6.33 7.93 11.55
CA ILE A 42 -5.21 7.05 11.95
C ILE A 42 -3.92 7.87 12.12
N PRO A 43 -2.89 7.35 12.83
CA PRO A 43 -1.61 8.03 12.97
C PRO A 43 -0.92 8.31 11.62
N SER A 44 -0.13 9.39 11.55
CA SER A 44 0.49 9.84 10.30
C SER A 44 1.62 8.95 9.77
N PHE A 45 2.13 8.01 10.56
CA PHE A 45 3.18 7.07 10.14
C PHE A 45 2.69 5.62 10.25
N PRO A 46 1.80 5.16 9.35
CA PRO A 46 1.28 3.80 9.42
C PRO A 46 2.33 2.74 9.04
N PRO A 47 2.23 1.51 9.59
CA PRO A 47 3.02 0.35 9.12
C PRO A 47 2.77 0.03 7.65
N ARG A 48 3.74 -0.64 7.01
CA ARG A 48 3.67 -1.09 5.61
C ARG A 48 2.34 -1.78 5.24
N GLU A 49 1.84 -2.63 6.13
CA GLU A 49 0.62 -3.42 5.88
C GLU A 49 -0.63 -2.54 5.80
N VAL A 50 -0.69 -1.49 6.63
CA VAL A 50 -1.80 -0.52 6.63
C VAL A 50 -1.80 0.30 5.34
N LEU A 51 -0.63 0.76 4.87
CA LEU A 51 -0.54 1.45 3.57
C LEU A 51 -0.86 0.54 2.38
N TYR A 52 -0.47 -0.74 2.44
CA TYR A 52 -0.81 -1.70 1.40
C TYR A 52 -2.33 -1.89 1.30
N ASP A 53 -3.02 -2.05 2.43
CA ASP A 53 -4.48 -2.19 2.45
C ASP A 53 -5.18 -0.97 1.86
N TYR A 54 -4.72 0.24 2.20
CA TYR A 54 -5.21 1.50 1.63
C TYR A 54 -5.04 1.57 0.09
N ILE A 55 -3.85 1.27 -0.42
CA ILE A 55 -3.57 1.27 -1.87
C ILE A 55 -4.41 0.20 -2.60
N ALA A 56 -4.46 -1.00 -2.05
CA ALA A 56 -5.25 -2.10 -2.61
C ALA A 56 -6.76 -1.82 -2.52
N GLY A 57 -7.22 -1.14 -1.47
CA GLY A 57 -8.61 -0.72 -1.28
C GLY A 57 -9.10 0.17 -2.41
N ARG A 58 -8.31 1.17 -2.81
CA ARG A 58 -8.61 2.02 -3.97
C ARG A 58 -8.75 1.19 -5.24
N ALA A 59 -7.80 0.29 -5.51
CA ALA A 59 -7.85 -0.56 -6.70
C ALA A 59 -9.06 -1.52 -6.71
N LYS A 60 -9.44 -2.05 -5.54
CA LYS A 60 -10.66 -2.87 -5.38
C LYS A 60 -11.91 -2.05 -5.67
N LYS A 61 -12.02 -0.82 -5.13
CA LYS A 61 -13.15 0.09 -5.39
C LYS A 61 -13.31 0.39 -6.88
N SER A 62 -12.21 0.53 -7.60
CA SER A 62 -12.22 0.78 -9.05
C SER A 62 -12.41 -0.49 -9.91
N ASN A 63 -12.51 -1.67 -9.30
CA ASN A 63 -12.66 -2.97 -9.99
C ASN A 63 -11.66 -3.19 -11.13
N VAL A 64 -10.41 -2.77 -10.96
CA VAL A 64 -9.38 -2.84 -12.02
C VAL A 64 -8.61 -4.15 -12.05
N ARG A 65 -8.80 -5.03 -11.05
CA ARG A 65 -8.04 -6.29 -10.92
C ARG A 65 -8.17 -7.19 -12.17
N GLN A 66 -9.30 -7.14 -12.85
CA GLN A 66 -9.59 -7.91 -14.07
C GLN A 66 -8.66 -7.60 -15.25
N PHE A 67 -7.93 -6.49 -15.22
CA PHE A 67 -7.00 -6.12 -16.29
C PHE A 67 -5.56 -6.58 -16.05
N ILE A 68 -5.26 -7.19 -14.89
CA ILE A 68 -3.93 -7.75 -14.59
C ILE A 68 -3.87 -9.17 -15.17
N GLN A 69 -2.89 -9.41 -16.05
CA GLN A 69 -2.63 -10.68 -16.72
C GLN A 69 -1.80 -11.63 -15.86
#